data_AF-E4NWL7-F1
#
_entry.id   AF-E4NWL7-F1
#
_cell.length_a   1.000
_cell.length_b   1.000
_cell.length_c   1.000
_cell.angle_alpha   90.00
_cell.angle_beta   90.00
_cell.angle_gamma   90.00
#
_symmetry.space_group_name_H-M   'P 1'
#
loop_
_entity.id
_entity.type
_entity.pdbx_description
1 polymer ?
#
loop_
_entity_poly.entity_id
_entity_poly.type
_entity_poly.pdbx_seq_one_letter_code
_entity_poly.pdbx_strand_id
1 'polypeptide(L)' 'MVFVMQADLTDDLEADVWSLFESGVLSEEVTRHLLGDRSFEAWAEKRRMPQDLFWGDANQFFG' A
#
# COMPACT_ATOMS: atom_id res chain seq x y z
N MET A 1 -15.58 29.53 2.91
CA MET A 1 -14.62 28.98 1.93
C MET A 1 -13.73 28.04 2.70
N VAL A 2 -14.01 26.74 2.65
CA VAL A 2 -13.22 25.74 3.39
C VAL A 2 -11.99 25.46 2.53
N PHE A 3 -10.85 26.01 2.95
CA PHE A 3 -9.57 25.68 2.39
C PHE A 3 -9.28 24.23 2.79
N VAL A 4 -9.39 23.31 1.84
CA VAL A 4 -8.80 21.98 1.98
C VAL A 4 -7.29 22.21 1.95
N MET A 5 -6.72 22.45 3.13
CA MET A 5 -5.29 22.30 3.31
C MET A 5 -4.99 20.85 2.95
N GLN A 6 -4.28 20.63 1.84
CA GLN A 6 -3.45 19.44 1.71
C GLN A 6 -2.54 19.49 2.94
N ALA A 7 -3.00 18.86 4.02
CA ALA A 7 -2.16 18.62 5.16
C ALA A 7 -1.07 17.72 4.61
N ASP A 8 0.15 18.24 4.50
CA ASP A 8 1.34 17.42 4.52
C ASP A 8 1.13 16.40 5.63
N LEU A 9 0.79 15.18 5.22
CA LEU A 9 0.75 14.07 6.14
C LEU A 9 2.19 13.96 6.63
N THR A 10 2.44 14.35 7.88
CA THR A 10 3.74 14.13 8.50
C THR A 10 4.08 12.66 8.36
N ASP A 11 5.35 12.29 8.15
CA ASP A 11 5.77 10.90 7.91
C ASP A 11 5.17 9.91 8.94
N ASP A 12 4.99 10.33 10.20
CA ASP A 12 4.29 9.57 11.24
C ASP A 12 2.82 9.24 10.92
N LEU A 13 2.08 10.19 10.35
CA LEU A 13 0.67 10.02 9.99
C LEU A 13 0.51 9.15 8.74
N GLU A 14 1.47 9.19 7.81
CA GLU A 14 1.53 8.23 6.70
C GLU A 14 1.75 6.81 7.20
N ALA A 15 2.65 6.61 8.16
CA ALA A 15 2.89 5.30 8.77
C ALA A 15 1.65 4.74 9.47
N ASP A 16 0.91 5.59 10.19
CA ASP A 16 -0.35 5.19 10.85
C ASP A 16 -1.43 4.77 9.84
N VAL A 17 -1.61 5.54 8.75
CA VAL A 17 -2.57 5.19 7.70
C VAL A 17 -2.21 3.86 7.04
N TRP A 18 -0.92 3.61 6.79
CA TRP A 18 -0.46 2.32 6.29
C TRP A 18 -0.73 1.17 7.27
N SER A 19 -0.46 1.37 8.55
CA SER A 19 -0.74 0.36 9.59
C SER A 19 -2.23 0.03 9.67
N LEU A 20 -3.10 1.03 9.54
CA LEU A 20 -4.55 0.83 9.54
C LEU A 20 -5.04 0.12 8.27
N PHE A 21 -4.46 0.43 7.11
CA PHE A 21 -4.72 -0.29 5.87
C PHE A 21 -4.28 -1.76 5.95
N GLU A 22 -3.08 -2.05 6.44
CA GLU A 22 -2.57 -3.42 6.60
C GLU A 22 -3.37 -4.24 7.61
N SER A 23 -3.91 -3.59 8.65
CA SER A 23 -4.81 -4.22 9.61
C SER A 23 -6.23 -4.51 9.06
N GLY A 24 -6.55 -4.01 7.86
CA GLY A 24 -7.87 -4.13 7.23
C GLY A 24 -8.93 -3.17 7.78
N VAL A 25 -8.54 -2.18 8.57
CA VAL A 25 -9.44 -1.16 9.13
C VAL A 25 -9.80 -0.11 8.08
N LEU A 26 -8.84 0.27 7.24
CA LEU A 26 -9.07 1.18 6.11
C LEU A 26 -9.21 0.41 4.81
N SER A 27 -10.19 0.82 4.00
CA SER A 27 -10.32 0.33 2.62
C SER A 27 -9.26 0.97 1.72
N GLU A 28 -8.99 0.32 0.59
CA GLU A 28 -8.10 0.85 -0.45
C GLU A 28 -8.53 2.24 -0.94
N GLU A 29 -9.83 2.46 -1.18
CA GLU A 29 -10.35 3.76 -1.60
C GLU A 29 -10.05 4.88 -0.58
N VAL A 30 -10.23 4.58 0.71
CA VAL A 30 -9.97 5.54 1.80
C VAL A 30 -8.47 5.83 1.92
N THR A 31 -7.64 4.79 1.79
CA THR A 31 -6.18 4.89 1.87
C THR A 31 -5.64 5.71 0.71
N ARG A 32 -6.14 5.50 -0.51
CA ARG A 32 -5.81 6.32 -1.69
C ARG A 32 -6.22 7.78 -1.52
N HIS A 33 -7.38 8.04 -0.90
CA HIS A 33 -7.83 9.41 -0.64
C HIS A 33 -6.93 10.14 0.38
N LEU A 34 -6.40 9.42 1.38
CA LEU A 34 -5.57 9.99 2.44
C LEU A 34 -4.09 10.15 2.03
N LEU A 35 -3.52 9.17 1.34
CA LEU A 35 -2.10 9.15 0.95
C LEU A 35 -1.84 9.69 -0.46
N GLY A 36 -2.90 9.77 -1.27
CA GLY A 36 -2.82 10.05 -2.69
C GLY A 36 -2.55 8.79 -3.54
N ASP A 37 -3.09 8.78 -4.75
CA ASP A 37 -2.96 7.65 -5.69
C ASP A 37 -1.49 7.31 -5.98
N ARG A 38 -0.61 8.31 -6.09
CA ARG A 38 0.81 8.11 -6.41
C ARG A 38 1.57 7.35 -5.32
N SER A 39 1.32 7.68 -4.05
CA SER A 39 1.96 7.01 -2.91
C SER A 39 1.45 5.58 -2.77
N PHE A 40 0.14 5.40 -3.02
CA PHE A 40 -0.48 4.08 -3.02
C PHE A 40 0.06 3.18 -4.14
N GLU A 41 0.16 3.69 -5.37
CA GLU A 41 0.73 2.98 -6.50
C GLU A 41 2.20 2.59 -6.27
N ALA A 42 3.01 3.49 -5.71
CA ALA A 42 4.41 3.20 -5.37
C ALA A 42 4.55 2.10 -4.31
N TRP A 43 3.67 2.09 -3.30
CA TRP A 43 3.61 1.02 -2.29
C TRP A 43 3.15 -0.31 -2.90
N ALA A 44 2.12 -0.26 -3.74
CA ALA A 44 1.57 -1.43 -4.41
C ALA A 44 2.60 -2.04 -5.36
N GLU A 45 3.33 -1.23 -6.13
CA GLU A 45 4.41 -1.66 -7.02
C GLU A 45 5.54 -2.34 -6.25
N LYS A 46 5.96 -1.77 -5.10
CA LYS A 46 6.96 -2.38 -4.21
C LYS A 46 6.52 -3.74 -3.67
N ARG A 47 5.23 -3.92 -3.35
CA ARG A 47 4.69 -5.22 -2.89
C ARG A 47 4.37 -6.19 -4.02
N ARG A 48 4.28 -5.70 -5.26
CA ARG A 48 3.96 -6.53 -6.43
C ARG A 48 5.14 -7.37 -6.93
N MET A 49 6.35 -7.16 -6.43
CA MET A 49 7.54 -7.96 -6.81
C MET A 49 8.08 -8.82 -5.65
N PRO A 50 8.38 -10.13 -5.84
CA PRO A 50 8.04 -11.02 -6.94
C PRO A 50 7.33 -12.29 -6.44
N GLN A 51 6.01 -12.36 -6.60
CA GLN A 51 5.30 -13.65 -6.56
C GLN A 51 5.66 -14.54 -7.78
N ASP A 52 6.42 -14.01 -8.75
CA ASP A 52 7.01 -14.74 -9.87
C ASP A 52 8.23 -15.61 -9.47
N LEU A 53 8.86 -15.41 -8.31
CA LEU A 53 9.92 -16.33 -7.84
C LEU A 53 9.35 -17.62 -7.24
N PHE A 54 8.05 -17.69 -6.93
CA PHE A 54 7.45 -18.87 -6.30
C PHE A 54 7.08 -19.98 -7.31
N TRP A 55 6.86 -19.62 -8.58
CA TRP A 55 6.56 -20.59 -9.64
C TRP A 55 7.81 -21.26 -10.24
N GLY A 56 9.02 -20.81 -9.88
CA GLY A 56 10.27 -21.47 -10.26
C GLY A 56 10.62 -22.72 -9.42
N ASP A 57 9.99 -22.87 -8.23
CA ASP A 57 10.35 -23.91 -7.25
C ASP A 57 9.22 -24.92 -6.98
N ALA A 58 7.97 -24.61 -7.36
CA ALA A 58 6.86 -25.55 -7.22
C ALA A 58 6.98 -26.81 -8.12
N ASN A 59 7.85 -26.78 -9.14
CA ASN A 59 8.17 -27.95 -9.97
C ASN A 59 9.21 -28.90 -9.36
N GLN A 60 9.76 -28.60 -8.18
CA GLN A 60 10.78 -29.43 -7.52
C GLN A 60 10.19 -30.43 -6.52
N PHE A 61 8.93 -30.24 -6.10
CA PHE A 61 8.27 -31.05 -5.08
C PHE A 61 7.37 -32.17 -5.64
N PHE A 62 7.27 -32.31 -6.97
CA PHE A 62 6.52 -33.38 -7.65
C PHE A 62 7.41 -34.31 -8.51
N GLY A 63 8.68 -34.48 -8.13
CA GLY A 63 9.61 -35.46 -8.71
C GLY A 63 9.57 -36.80 -7.98
#